data_AF-A0A2S9G0Z7-F1
#
_entry.id   AF-A0A2S9G0Z7-F1
#
_cell.length_a   1.000
_cell.length_b   1.000
_cell.length_c   1.000
_cell.angle_alpha   90.00
_cell.angle_beta   90.00
_cell.angle_gamma   90.00
#
_symmetry.space_group_name_H-M   'P 1'
#
loop_
_entity.id
_entity.type
_entity.pdbx_description
1 polymer ?
#
loop_
_entity_poly.entity_id
_entity_poly.type
_entity_poly.pdbx_seq_one_letter_code
_entity_poly.pdbx_strand_id
1 'polypeptide(L)'
;RDRPSGRLSVAEVVRELTSVPARVAGLGDRGRIAVGYKADLNGIDGAALRLHRPVVVSDLPAGGRRLDQAADGYVATIVSGEVIA
;
A
#
# COMPACT_ATOMS: atom_id res chain seq x y z
N ARG A 1 -11.30 9.00 11.35
CA ARG A 1 -10.83 9.97 12.38
C ARG A 1 -9.84 9.24 13.28
N ASP A 2 -8.79 9.91 13.74
CA ASP A 2 -7.77 9.27 14.58
C ASP A 2 -8.37 8.73 15.87
N ARG A 3 -7.96 7.49 16.19
CA ARG A 3 -8.44 6.73 17.34
C ARG A 3 -7.51 6.92 18.54
N PRO A 4 -8.05 7.05 19.77
CA PRO A 4 -7.27 7.34 20.98
C PRO A 4 -6.40 6.16 21.44
N SER A 5 -6.72 4.93 21.05
CA SER A 5 -5.97 3.73 21.37
C SER A 5 -5.95 2.75 20.18
N GLY A 6 -5.11 1.73 20.26
CA GLY A 6 -4.95 0.72 19.19
C GLY A 6 -4.27 1.26 17.93
N ARG A 7 -3.47 2.32 18.05
CA ARG A 7 -2.66 2.83 16.93
C ARG A 7 -1.51 1.87 16.66
N LEU A 8 -1.24 1.64 15.39
CA LEU A 8 -0.05 0.94 14.94
C LEU A 8 1.01 2.00 14.61
N SER A 9 2.27 1.70 14.91
CA SER A 9 3.39 2.46 14.37
C SER A 9 3.44 2.33 12.85
N VAL A 10 4.09 3.29 12.18
CA VAL A 10 4.27 3.22 10.72
C VAL A 10 4.99 1.94 10.31
N ALA A 11 6.00 1.52 11.08
CA ALA A 11 6.73 0.28 10.81
C ALA A 11 5.82 -0.97 10.90
N GLU A 12 4.92 -1.03 11.88
CA GLU A 12 3.94 -2.12 11.98
C GLU A 12 2.96 -2.10 10.80
N VAL A 13 2.43 -0.93 10.43
CA VAL A 13 1.54 -0.80 9.27
C VAL A 13 2.24 -1.25 7.98
N VAL A 14 3.47 -0.79 7.75
CA VAL A 14 4.27 -1.18 6.58
C VAL A 14 4.48 -2.70 6.59
N ARG A 15 4.83 -3.30 7.74
CA ARG A 15 5.03 -4.75 7.86
C ARG A 15 3.76 -5.55 7.49
N GLU A 16 2.61 -5.15 8.02
CA GLU A 16 1.32 -5.81 7.76
C GLU A 16 0.86 -5.66 6.30
N LEU A 17 1.29 -4.61 5.60
CA LEU A 17 0.96 -4.37 4.19
C LEU A 17 2.02 -4.86 3.19
N THR A 18 3.15 -5.41 3.67
CA THR A 18 4.26 -5.83 2.79
C THR A 18 4.75 -7.25 3.11
N SER A 19 5.66 -7.41 4.08
CA SER A 19 6.34 -8.68 4.37
C SER A 19 5.40 -9.77 4.89
N VAL A 20 4.35 -9.41 5.66
CA VAL A 20 3.36 -10.38 6.13
C VAL A 20 2.60 -11.03 4.98
N PRO A 21 1.90 -10.27 4.10
CA PRO A 21 1.20 -10.87 2.97
C PRO A 21 2.15 -11.53 1.96
N ALA A 22 3.34 -10.96 1.72
CA ALA A 22 4.33 -11.60 0.85
C ALA A 22 4.71 -13.01 1.35
N ARG A 23 4.96 -13.16 2.66
CA ARG A 23 5.23 -14.46 3.27
C ARG A 23 4.04 -15.41 3.15
N VAL A 24 2.82 -14.94 3.41
CA VAL A 24 1.59 -15.76 3.32
C VAL A 24 1.35 -16.23 1.89
N ALA A 25 1.63 -15.39 0.90
CA ALA A 25 1.49 -15.70 -0.52
C ALA A 25 2.67 -16.51 -1.10
N GLY A 26 3.73 -16.78 -0.33
CA GLY A 26 4.92 -17.49 -0.81
C GLY A 26 5.84 -16.66 -1.72
N LEU A 27 5.74 -15.33 -1.68
CA LEU A 27 6.56 -14.42 -2.49
C LEU A 27 7.92 -14.15 -1.80
N GLY A 28 8.85 -15.10 -1.95
CA GLY A 28 10.14 -15.10 -1.24
C GLY A 28 11.12 -13.98 -1.61
N ASP A 29 10.87 -13.25 -2.71
CA ASP A 29 11.68 -12.16 -3.22
C ASP A 29 10.97 -10.79 -3.14
N ARG A 30 9.87 -10.69 -2.37
CA ARG A 30 9.01 -9.49 -2.25
C ARG A 30 8.78 -9.07 -0.80
N GLY A 31 8.20 -7.87 -0.62
CA GLY A 31 7.69 -7.40 0.66
C GLY A 31 8.77 -6.91 1.64
N ARG A 32 10.03 -6.79 1.21
CA ARG A 32 11.14 -6.27 2.00
C ARG A 32 12.09 -5.47 1.12
N ILE A 33 12.61 -4.37 1.65
CA ILE A 33 13.73 -3.64 1.05
C ILE A 33 15.02 -4.30 1.51
N ALA A 34 15.61 -5.11 0.64
CA ALA A 34 16.87 -5.82 0.87
C ALA A 34 17.54 -6.17 -0.46
N VAL A 35 18.87 -6.36 -0.44
CA VAL A 35 19.61 -6.85 -1.60
C VAL A 35 19.06 -8.21 -2.03
N GLY A 36 18.88 -8.40 -3.34
CA GLY A 36 18.32 -9.62 -3.94
C GLY A 36 16.79 -9.69 -3.97
N TYR A 37 16.09 -8.71 -3.39
CA TYR A 37 14.63 -8.60 -3.49
C TYR A 37 14.26 -7.75 -4.69
N LYS A 38 13.07 -7.99 -5.23
CA LYS A 38 12.58 -7.22 -6.35
C LYS A 38 12.32 -5.76 -5.96
N ALA A 39 12.67 -4.85 -6.86
CA ALA A 39 12.55 -3.40 -6.67
C ALA A 39 11.09 -2.93 -6.79
N ASP A 40 10.26 -3.31 -5.82
CA ASP A 40 8.90 -2.83 -5.66
C ASP A 40 8.83 -1.88 -4.47
N LEU A 41 8.60 -0.60 -4.75
CA LEU A 41 8.75 0.46 -3.76
C LEU A 41 7.64 1.49 -3.92
N ASN A 42 7.22 2.09 -2.80
CA ASN A 42 6.39 3.28 -2.79
C ASN A 42 7.19 4.40 -2.10
N GLY A 43 7.32 5.55 -2.76
CA GLY A 43 7.75 6.80 -2.14
C GLY A 43 6.53 7.53 -1.61
N ILE A 44 6.50 7.84 -0.31
CA ILE A 44 5.36 8.50 0.34
C ILE A 44 5.88 9.71 1.12
N ASP A 45 5.35 10.89 0.82
CA ASP A 45 5.49 12.08 1.64
C ASP A 45 4.49 12.01 2.80
N GLY A 46 5.00 11.62 3.97
CA GLY A 46 4.19 11.49 5.18
C GLY A 46 3.57 12.80 5.68
N ALA A 47 4.12 13.96 5.32
CA ALA A 47 3.57 15.26 5.71
C ALA A 47 2.42 15.69 4.78
N ALA A 48 2.48 15.29 3.51
CA ALA A 48 1.43 15.54 2.52
C ALA A 48 0.36 14.44 2.44
N LEU A 49 0.55 13.30 3.15
CA LEU A 49 -0.36 12.17 3.11
C LEU A 49 -1.77 12.54 3.58
N ARG A 50 -2.73 12.48 2.65
CA ARG A 50 -4.13 12.83 2.92
C ARG A 50 -5.07 11.84 2.25
N LEU A 51 -5.91 11.19 3.06
CA LEU A 51 -6.97 10.33 2.55
C LEU A 51 -8.19 11.15 2.12
N HIS A 52 -8.73 10.84 0.95
CA HIS A 52 -9.96 11.45 0.44
C HIS A 52 -11.19 10.67 0.91
N ARG A 53 -12.38 11.22 0.63
CA ARG A 53 -13.64 10.53 0.97
C ARG A 53 -13.76 9.26 0.12
N PRO A 54 -14.08 8.10 0.71
CA PRO A 54 -14.27 6.89 -0.06
C PRO A 54 -15.53 6.98 -0.94
N VAL A 55 -15.49 6.34 -2.10
CA VAL A 55 -16.57 6.25 -3.07
C VAL A 55 -16.83 4.79 -3.44
N VAL A 56 -18.08 4.43 -3.77
CA VAL A 56 -18.40 3.08 -4.24
C VAL A 56 -18.28 3.06 -5.75
N VAL A 57 -17.48 2.14 -6.27
CA VAL A 57 -17.26 1.92 -7.71
C VAL A 57 -17.78 0.53 -8.09
N SER A 58 -18.53 0.45 -9.19
CA SER A 58 -19.15 -0.78 -9.69
C SER A 58 -18.44 -1.30 -10.94
N ASP A 59 -17.13 -1.57 -10.83
CA ASP A 59 -16.24 -1.93 -11.94
C ASP A 59 -15.60 -3.32 -11.80
N LEU A 60 -15.99 -4.12 -10.80
CA LEU A 60 -15.46 -5.46 -10.62
C LEU A 60 -16.18 -6.49 -11.51
N PRO A 61 -15.51 -7.63 -11.81
CA PRO A 61 -16.13 -8.73 -12.55
C PRO A 61 -17.49 -9.16 -11.96
N ALA A 62 -18.38 -9.66 -12.82
CA ALA A 62 -19.74 -10.06 -12.47
C ALA A 62 -20.61 -8.96 -11.80
N GLY A 63 -20.30 -7.68 -12.04
CA GLY A 63 -21.05 -6.56 -11.47
C GLY A 63 -20.74 -6.29 -10.00
N GLY A 64 -19.60 -6.78 -9.52
CA GLY A 64 -19.14 -6.53 -8.16
C GLY A 64 -18.85 -5.03 -7.91
N ARG A 65 -18.84 -4.66 -6.63
CA ARG A 65 -18.56 -3.29 -6.18
C ARG A 65 -17.36 -3.26 -5.26
N ARG A 66 -16.53 -2.22 -5.36
CA ARG A 66 -15.48 -1.93 -4.38
C ARG A 66 -15.64 -0.54 -3.77
N LEU A 67 -15.15 -0.40 -2.55
CA LEU A 67 -14.95 0.90 -1.92
C LEU A 67 -13.57 1.40 -2.37
N ASP A 68 -13.55 2.50 -3.11
CA ASP A 68 -12.33 3.15 -3.58
C ASP A 68 -12.05 4.37 -2.72
N GLN A 69 -10.80 4.54 -2.28
CA GLN A 69 -10.39 5.68 -1.47
C GLN A 69 -9.06 6.23 -1.99
N ALA A 70 -9.14 7.32 -2.73
CA ALA A 70 -7.97 8.04 -3.21
C ALA A 70 -7.16 8.66 -2.06
N ALA A 71 -5.88 8.90 -2.31
CA ALA A 71 -4.97 9.55 -1.38
C ALA A 71 -3.96 10.45 -2.10
N ASP A 72 -3.64 11.58 -1.47
CA ASP A 72 -2.50 12.43 -1.84
C ASP A 72 -1.25 11.99 -1.06
N GLY A 73 -0.07 12.40 -1.52
CA GLY A 73 1.21 12.16 -0.82
C GLY A 73 1.99 10.94 -1.29
N TYR A 74 1.47 10.16 -2.24
CA TYR A 74 2.29 9.21 -2.99
C TYR A 74 3.15 9.98 -3.99
N VAL A 75 4.47 9.82 -3.88
CA VAL A 75 5.48 10.52 -4.71
C VAL A 75 5.88 9.65 -5.91
N ALA A 76 5.94 8.34 -5.70
CA ALA A 76 6.24 7.38 -6.76
C ALA A 76 5.75 5.98 -6.37
N THR A 77 5.26 5.23 -7.34
CA THR A 77 5.05 3.79 -7.26
C THR A 77 5.97 3.10 -8.25
N ILE A 78 6.77 2.17 -7.76
CA ILE A 78 7.81 1.47 -8.52
C ILE A 78 7.50 -0.02 -8.50
N VAL A 79 7.49 -0.65 -9.68
CA VAL A 79 7.29 -2.08 -9.84
C VAL A 79 8.40 -2.64 -10.72
N SER A 80 9.15 -3.62 -10.22
CA SER A 80 10.30 -4.20 -10.95
C SER A 80 11.40 -3.21 -11.29
N GLY A 81 11.49 -2.08 -10.58
CA GLY A 81 12.41 -0.99 -10.90
C GLY A 81 11.88 0.03 -11.91
N GLU A 82 10.65 -0.11 -12.38
CA GLU A 82 9.99 0.85 -13.28
C GLU A 82 8.98 1.72 -12.52
N VAL A 83 9.02 3.04 -12.73
CA VAL A 83 8.04 3.97 -12.14
C VAL A 83 6.74 3.90 -12.94
N ILE A 84 5.62 3.61 -12.27
CA ILE A 84 4.31 3.42 -12.92
C ILE A 84 3.25 4.45 -12.50
N ALA A 85 3.49 5.19 -11.42
CA ALA A 85 2.63 6.26 -10.92
C ALA A 85 3.44 7.24 -10.06
#